data_AF-A0ABD2HNL3-F1
#
_entry.id   AF-A0ABD2HNL3-F1
#
_cell.length_a   1.000
_cell.length_b   1.000
_cell.length_c   1.000
_cell.angle_alpha   90.00
_cell.angle_beta   90.00
_cell.angle_gamma   90.00
#
_symmetry.space_group_name_H-M   'P 1'
#
loop_
_entity.id
_entity.type
_entity.pdbx_description
1 polymer ?
#
loop_
_entity_poly.entity_id
_entity_poly.type
_entity_poly.pdbx_seq_one_letter_code
_entity_poly.pdbx_strand_id
1 'polypeptide(L)'
;MKHQILLTDHFELQLNVAKTEQKQQNEKEELEKEKRKLADQNEQLQKTLLDRIIELEKQMKQQKKGEQCKNTSVKTILCGIGEMEKMQQRQFDKQISNQLTMHCSKMDEVPANFQLNYWDATASGIGLELIDDQCLTVHYKKNNQGCHSIFAKHPILLNNDSSGIFYFEIIVKSMEYFAVFGFSVKPSPQFEDTFYFLMGSYAYGNYGKFCFNGTIQSACPYGVGDTVGFGVNLATRRFIFSKNGNLLSLPSFRHSFSFAADQLLFPFVSLGHFGDEIEANFGPNFKFNLAILKESIYQ
;
A
#
# COMPACT_ATOMS: atom_id res chain seq x y z
N MET A 1 18.88 -99.10 -37.88
CA MET A 1 18.12 -98.81 -36.65
C MET A 1 18.46 -97.43 -36.06
N LYS A 2 19.71 -97.14 -35.66
CA LYS A 2 20.10 -95.82 -35.09
C LYS A 2 19.80 -94.61 -36.00
N HIS A 3 20.05 -94.72 -37.30
CA HIS A 3 19.82 -93.60 -38.24
C HIS A 3 18.34 -93.24 -38.41
N GLN A 4 17.44 -94.23 -38.29
CA GLN A 4 16.00 -94.02 -38.45
C GLN A 4 15.38 -93.34 -37.23
N ILE A 5 15.87 -93.64 -36.02
CA ILE A 5 15.49 -92.95 -34.78
C ILE A 5 15.90 -91.47 -34.84
N LEU A 6 17.14 -91.19 -35.24
CA LEU A 6 17.65 -89.82 -35.42
C LEU A 6 16.83 -89.00 -36.44
N LEU A 7 16.33 -89.64 -37.50
CA LEU A 7 15.50 -88.96 -38.50
C LEU A 7 14.12 -88.62 -37.94
N THR A 8 13.52 -89.53 -37.16
CA THR A 8 12.23 -89.32 -36.50
C THR A 8 12.33 -88.20 -35.46
N ASP A 9 13.35 -88.22 -34.60
CA ASP A 9 13.56 -87.18 -33.59
C ASP A 9 13.77 -85.80 -34.22
N HIS A 10 14.50 -85.73 -35.35
CA HIS A 10 14.71 -84.48 -36.08
C HIS A 10 13.40 -83.93 -36.66
N PHE A 11 12.55 -84.80 -37.22
CA PHE A 11 11.27 -84.41 -37.79
C PHE A 11 10.29 -83.94 -36.70
N GLU A 12 10.26 -84.61 -35.54
CA GLU A 12 9.47 -84.18 -34.39
C GLU A 12 9.94 -82.83 -33.84
N LEU A 13 11.26 -82.61 -33.78
CA LEU A 13 11.84 -81.32 -33.37
C LEU A 13 11.42 -80.20 -34.33
N GLN A 14 11.52 -80.42 -35.65
CA GLN A 14 11.08 -79.45 -36.66
C GLN A 14 9.59 -79.14 -36.53
N LEU A 15 8.76 -80.15 -36.29
CA LEU A 15 7.32 -79.97 -36.09
C LEU A 15 7.02 -79.14 -34.84
N ASN A 16 7.76 -79.35 -33.75
CA ASN A 16 7.60 -78.59 -32.51
C ASN A 16 8.05 -77.14 -32.66
N VAL A 17 9.17 -76.89 -33.35
CA VAL A 17 9.64 -75.53 -33.67
C VAL A 17 8.58 -74.78 -34.48
N ALA A 18 8.05 -75.39 -35.55
CA ALA A 18 7.01 -74.78 -36.37
C ALA A 18 5.73 -74.46 -35.57
N LYS A 19 5.33 -75.34 -34.65
CA LYS A 19 4.19 -75.09 -33.74
C LYS A 19 4.45 -73.93 -32.78
N THR A 20 5.66 -73.82 -32.24
CA THR A 20 6.03 -72.73 -31.34
C THR A 20 6.08 -71.39 -32.07
N GLU A 21 6.65 -71.36 -33.28
CA GLU A 21 6.69 -70.15 -34.12
C GLU A 21 5.28 -69.68 -34.49
N GLN A 22 4.38 -70.60 -34.87
CA GLN A 22 2.99 -70.27 -35.14
C GLN A 22 2.28 -69.70 -33.91
N LYS A 23 2.54 -70.27 -32.72
CA LYS A 23 1.98 -69.77 -31.46
C LYS A 23 2.46 -68.36 -31.15
N GLN A 24 3.76 -68.09 -31.28
CA GLN A 24 4.34 -66.77 -31.05
C GLN A 24 3.81 -65.73 -32.05
N GLN A 25 3.61 -66.12 -33.31
CA GLN A 25 3.03 -65.25 -34.32
C GLN A 25 1.58 -64.88 -33.99
N ASN A 26 0.77 -65.84 -33.54
CA ASN A 26 -0.61 -65.58 -33.12
C ASN A 26 -0.67 -64.65 -31.89
N GLU A 27 0.18 -64.87 -30.88
CA GLU A 27 0.27 -64.02 -29.68
C GLU A 27 0.68 -62.58 -30.04
N LYS A 28 1.61 -62.42 -30.98
CA LYS A 28 2.04 -61.10 -31.48
C LYS A 28 0.90 -60.37 -32.18
N GLU A 29 0.11 -61.05 -33.00
CA GLU A 29 -1.04 -60.47 -33.69
C GLU A 29 -2.16 -60.08 -32.72
N GLU A 30 -2.41 -60.85 -31.67
CA GLU A 30 -3.35 -60.47 -30.61
C GLU A 30 -2.89 -59.23 -29.84
N LEU A 31 -1.61 -59.17 -29.45
CA LEU A 31 -1.04 -58.02 -28.77
C LEU A 31 -1.12 -56.74 -29.64
N GLU A 32 -0.90 -56.87 -30.95
CA GLU A 32 -1.00 -55.74 -31.87
C GLU A 32 -2.46 -55.25 -32.01
N LYS A 33 -3.43 -56.15 -32.04
CA LYS A 33 -4.87 -55.80 -32.03
C LYS A 33 -5.24 -55.07 -30.74
N GLU A 34 -4.74 -55.52 -29.59
CA GLU A 34 -5.01 -54.88 -28.30
C GLU A 34 -4.41 -53.47 -28.23
N LYS A 35 -3.16 -53.29 -28.70
CA LYS A 35 -2.53 -51.96 -28.81
C LYS A 35 -3.33 -50.98 -29.67
N ARG A 36 -3.88 -51.45 -30.79
CA ARG A 36 -4.73 -50.61 -31.66
C ARG A 36 -6.01 -50.19 -30.94
N LYS A 37 -6.70 -51.12 -30.26
CA LYS A 37 -7.89 -50.80 -29.45
C LYS A 37 -7.59 -49.78 -28.35
N LEU A 38 -6.46 -49.91 -27.66
CA LEU A 38 -6.06 -48.98 -26.60
C LEU A 38 -5.78 -47.58 -27.17
N ALA A 39 -5.15 -47.50 -28.34
CA ALA A 39 -4.90 -46.23 -29.03
C ALA A 39 -6.20 -45.52 -29.41
N ASP A 40 -7.15 -46.25 -29.99
CA ASP A 40 -8.47 -45.71 -30.38
C ASP A 40 -9.25 -45.21 -29.14
N GLN A 41 -9.21 -45.96 -28.04
CA GLN A 41 -9.82 -45.55 -26.77
C GLN A 41 -9.20 -44.27 -26.21
N ASN A 42 -7.86 -44.15 -26.29
CA ASN A 42 -7.16 -42.97 -25.78
C ASN A 42 -7.45 -41.73 -26.62
N GLU A 43 -7.53 -41.86 -27.95
CA GLU A 43 -7.93 -40.77 -28.85
C GLU A 43 -9.37 -40.30 -28.55
N GLN A 44 -10.29 -41.24 -28.34
CA GLN A 44 -11.68 -40.91 -28.00
C GLN A 44 -11.82 -40.22 -26.64
N LEU A 45 -11.01 -40.63 -25.65
CA LEU A 45 -10.95 -39.99 -24.34
C LEU A 45 -10.42 -38.55 -24.45
N GLN A 46 -9.35 -38.33 -25.22
CA GLN A 46 -8.79 -37.00 -25.45
C GLN A 46 -9.81 -36.05 -26.09
N LYS A 47 -10.56 -36.52 -27.10
CA LYS A 47 -11.61 -35.74 -27.74
C LYS A 47 -12.72 -35.35 -26.76
N THR A 48 -13.15 -36.29 -25.92
CA THR A 48 -14.19 -36.05 -24.90
C THR A 48 -13.73 -35.04 -23.84
N LEU A 49 -12.47 -35.09 -23.43
CA LEU A 49 -11.89 -34.12 -22.49
C LEU A 49 -11.83 -32.71 -23.10
N LEU A 50 -11.45 -32.60 -24.38
CA LEU A 50 -11.40 -31.31 -25.06
C LEU A 50 -12.78 -30.66 -25.17
N ASP A 51 -13.80 -31.43 -25.55
CA ASP A 51 -15.18 -30.95 -25.61
C ASP A 51 -15.68 -30.46 -24.23
N ARG A 52 -15.28 -31.14 -23.14
CA ARG A 52 -15.64 -30.73 -21.79
C ARG A 52 -14.96 -29.43 -21.36
N ILE A 53 -13.70 -29.23 -21.73
CA ILE A 53 -12.97 -27.98 -21.46
C ILE A 53 -13.64 -26.81 -22.17
N ILE A 54 -13.97 -26.97 -23.45
CA ILE A 54 -14.65 -25.93 -24.24
C ILE A 54 -16.00 -25.55 -23.60
N GLU A 55 -16.77 -26.54 -23.14
CA GLU A 55 -18.05 -26.28 -22.47
C GLU A 55 -17.87 -25.55 -21.14
N LEU A 56 -16.88 -25.93 -20.32
CA LEU A 56 -16.57 -25.25 -19.07
C LEU A 56 -16.13 -23.79 -19.30
N GLU A 57 -15.30 -23.52 -20.30
CA GLU A 57 -14.91 -22.16 -20.66
C GLU A 57 -16.12 -21.30 -21.06
N LYS A 58 -17.07 -21.88 -21.78
CA LYS A 58 -18.32 -21.22 -22.18
C LYS A 58 -19.18 -20.88 -20.96
N GLN A 59 -19.30 -21.81 -20.01
CA GLN A 59 -20.02 -21.59 -18.74
C GLN A 59 -19.36 -20.50 -17.90
N MET A 60 -18.03 -20.49 -17.77
CA MET A 60 -17.29 -19.45 -17.07
C MET A 60 -17.48 -18.06 -17.70
N LYS A 61 -17.50 -17.96 -19.03
CA LYS A 61 -17.78 -16.70 -19.75
C LYS A 61 -19.21 -16.20 -19.51
N GLN A 62 -20.18 -17.10 -19.39
CA GLN A 62 -21.57 -16.74 -19.07
C GLN A 62 -21.73 -16.29 -17.62
N GLN A 63 -21.06 -16.95 -16.66
CA GLN A 63 -21.06 -16.54 -15.24
C GLN A 63 -20.45 -15.15 -15.05
N LYS A 64 -19.30 -14.86 -15.69
CA LYS A 64 -18.68 -13.52 -15.65
C LYS A 64 -19.60 -12.41 -16.16
N LYS A 65 -20.40 -12.66 -17.20
CA LYS A 65 -21.41 -11.69 -17.70
C LYS A 65 -22.57 -11.50 -16.71
N GLY A 66 -22.97 -12.55 -15.99
CA GLY A 66 -24.01 -12.47 -14.95
C GLY A 66 -23.58 -11.70 -13.70
N GLU A 67 -22.34 -11.88 -13.24
CA GLU A 67 -21.76 -11.14 -12.11
C GLU A 67 -21.54 -9.65 -12.44
N GLN A 68 -21.16 -9.33 -13.69
CA GLN A 68 -20.99 -7.96 -14.14
C GLN A 68 -22.33 -7.18 -14.16
N CYS A 69 -23.44 -7.86 -14.45
CA CYS A 69 -24.78 -7.27 -14.43
C CYS A 69 -25.25 -6.98 -12.99
N LYS A 70 -24.97 -7.88 -12.03
CA LYS A 70 -25.29 -7.69 -10.59
C LYS A 70 -24.42 -6.61 -9.94
N ASN A 71 -23.12 -6.56 -10.25
CA ASN A 71 -22.22 -5.55 -9.71
C ASN A 71 -22.56 -4.14 -10.19
N THR A 72 -23.13 -3.98 -11.38
CA THR A 72 -23.56 -2.67 -11.88
C THR A 72 -24.76 -2.14 -11.08
N SER A 73 -25.76 -2.98 -10.78
CA SER A 73 -26.89 -2.58 -9.92
C SER A 73 -26.48 -2.32 -8.47
N VAL A 74 -25.59 -3.13 -7.90
CA VAL A 74 -25.08 -2.92 -6.53
C VAL A 74 -24.23 -1.65 -6.45
N LYS A 75 -23.44 -1.34 -7.47
CA LYS A 75 -22.65 -0.10 -7.56
C LYS A 75 -23.53 1.14 -7.65
N THR A 76 -24.65 1.10 -8.37
CA THR A 76 -25.62 2.21 -8.44
C THR A 76 -26.32 2.44 -7.09
N ILE A 77 -26.68 1.37 -6.38
CA ILE A 77 -27.29 1.47 -5.03
C ILE A 77 -26.26 2.00 -4.02
N LEU A 78 -25.02 1.51 -4.04
CA LEU A 78 -23.92 2.01 -3.20
C LEU A 78 -23.59 3.48 -3.49
N CYS A 79 -23.66 3.91 -4.76
CA CYS A 79 -23.45 5.31 -5.14
C CYS A 79 -24.55 6.20 -4.54
N GLY A 80 -25.82 5.77 -4.60
CA GLY A 80 -26.94 6.49 -3.98
C GLY A 80 -26.84 6.57 -2.45
N ILE A 81 -26.41 5.50 -1.79
CA ILE A 81 -26.16 5.49 -0.32
C ILE A 81 -25.03 6.46 0.03
N GLY A 82 -23.89 6.40 -0.68
CA GLY A 82 -22.77 7.30 -0.45
C GLY A 82 -23.08 8.77 -0.75
N GLU A 83 -23.97 9.07 -1.69
CA GLU A 83 -24.46 10.43 -1.94
C GLU A 83 -25.36 10.94 -0.82
N MET A 84 -26.24 10.11 -0.27
CA MET A 84 -27.07 10.45 0.89
C MET A 84 -26.23 10.66 2.15
N GLU A 85 -25.23 9.80 2.41
CA GLU A 85 -24.28 9.95 3.52
C GLU A 85 -23.47 11.25 3.39
N LYS A 86 -22.98 11.56 2.18
CA LYS A 86 -22.30 12.84 1.90
C LYS A 86 -23.23 14.04 2.11
N MET A 87 -24.53 13.91 1.83
CA MET A 87 -25.49 14.99 2.04
C MET A 87 -25.76 15.22 3.53
N GLN A 88 -25.94 14.15 4.31
CA GLN A 88 -26.07 14.22 5.76
C GLN A 88 -24.79 14.76 6.42
N GLN A 89 -23.62 14.30 5.98
CA GLN A 89 -22.34 14.79 6.47
C GLN A 89 -22.17 16.29 6.15
N ARG A 90 -22.50 16.74 4.92
CA ARG A 90 -22.48 18.17 4.57
C ARG A 90 -23.45 19.01 5.40
N GLN A 91 -24.61 18.47 5.75
CA GLN A 91 -25.56 19.14 6.64
C GLN A 91 -25.00 19.27 8.05
N PHE A 92 -24.38 18.20 8.56
CA PHE A 92 -23.71 18.17 9.86
C PHE A 92 -22.50 19.12 9.91
N ASP A 93 -21.67 19.13 8.86
CA ASP A 93 -20.51 20.02 8.72
C ASP A 93 -20.93 21.48 8.59
N LYS A 94 -22.02 21.79 7.87
CA LYS A 94 -22.61 23.14 7.85
C LYS A 94 -23.10 23.55 9.23
N GLN A 95 -23.68 22.62 10.00
CA GLN A 95 -24.17 22.89 11.33
C GLN A 95 -23.02 23.15 12.32
N ILE A 96 -21.95 22.35 12.26
CA ILE A 96 -20.72 22.57 13.03
C ILE A 96 -20.03 23.86 12.60
N SER A 97 -19.89 24.11 11.31
CA SER A 97 -19.28 25.34 10.77
C SER A 97 -20.05 26.59 11.20
N ASN A 98 -21.38 26.57 11.13
CA ASN A 98 -22.21 27.67 11.61
C ASN A 98 -22.09 27.88 13.13
N GLN A 99 -21.97 26.80 13.92
CA GLN A 99 -21.73 26.90 15.36
C GLN A 99 -20.34 27.44 15.69
N LEU A 100 -19.30 27.01 14.96
CA LEU A 100 -17.93 27.53 15.09
C LEU A 100 -17.84 29.00 14.64
N THR A 101 -18.51 29.37 13.55
CA THR A 101 -18.56 30.76 13.03
C THR A 101 -19.25 31.71 14.00
N MET A 102 -20.28 31.23 14.70
CA MET A 102 -20.99 31.99 15.74
C MET A 102 -20.21 32.09 17.06
N HIS A 103 -19.25 31.18 17.30
CA HIS A 103 -18.34 31.24 18.46
C HIS A 103 -17.05 32.03 18.18
N CYS A 104 -16.61 32.11 16.92
CA CYS A 104 -15.40 32.81 16.49
C CYS A 104 -15.61 34.29 16.12
N SER A 105 -16.84 34.83 16.16
CA SER A 105 -17.14 36.24 15.81
C SER A 105 -16.67 37.26 16.85
N LYS A 106 -15.67 36.91 17.69
CA LYS A 106 -15.05 37.78 18.70
C LYS A 106 -13.52 37.85 18.59
N MET A 107 -12.92 37.46 17.47
CA MET A 107 -11.51 37.74 17.22
C MET A 107 -11.35 38.53 15.94
N ASP A 108 -10.73 39.69 16.09
CA ASP A 108 -10.46 40.68 15.06
C ASP A 108 -9.64 40.11 13.91
N GLU A 109 -9.82 40.76 12.77
CA GLU A 109 -9.26 40.56 11.42
C GLU A 109 -7.86 39.92 11.36
N VAL A 110 -7.79 38.64 10.94
CA VAL A 110 -6.56 38.03 10.38
C VAL A 110 -6.90 37.25 9.10
N PRO A 111 -6.13 37.39 7.99
CA PRO A 111 -6.49 36.84 6.69
C PRO A 111 -6.51 35.30 6.65
N ALA A 112 -7.51 34.76 5.96
CA ALA A 112 -7.95 33.37 5.97
C ALA A 112 -7.05 32.33 5.25
N ASN A 113 -5.72 32.30 5.45
CA ASN A 113 -4.89 31.28 4.77
C ASN A 113 -3.72 30.63 5.54
N PHE A 114 -3.61 30.81 6.86
CA PHE A 114 -2.75 29.97 7.71
C PHE A 114 -3.45 29.74 9.05
N GLN A 115 -4.12 28.60 9.21
CA GLN A 115 -4.42 28.13 10.56
C GLN A 115 -3.07 27.72 11.16
N LEU A 116 -2.52 28.52 12.09
CA LEU A 116 -1.35 28.09 12.86
C LEU A 116 -1.67 26.73 13.51
N ASN A 117 -0.83 25.74 13.25
CA ASN A 117 -0.93 24.42 13.85
C ASN A 117 0.16 24.28 14.93
N TYR A 118 -0.02 23.34 15.83
CA TYR A 118 0.89 23.06 16.95
C TYR A 118 0.65 21.62 17.41
N TRP A 119 1.55 21.08 18.24
CA TRP A 119 1.39 19.73 18.75
C TRP A 119 0.21 19.64 19.72
N ASP A 120 -0.58 18.58 19.60
CA ASP A 120 -1.75 18.37 20.43
C ASP A 120 -1.34 18.01 21.86
N ALA A 121 -1.34 18.98 22.77
CA ALA A 121 -0.92 18.78 24.15
C ALA A 121 -1.71 17.67 24.87
N THR A 122 -2.98 17.43 24.48
CA THR A 122 -3.78 16.34 25.04
C THR A 122 -3.34 14.96 24.57
N ALA A 123 -2.57 14.89 23.48
CA ALA A 123 -1.96 13.67 22.96
C ALA A 123 -0.52 13.46 23.48
N SER A 124 -0.07 14.29 24.45
CA SER A 124 1.22 14.08 25.11
C SER A 124 1.18 12.76 25.91
N GLY A 125 1.69 11.70 25.30
CA GLY A 125 1.71 10.35 25.85
C GLY A 125 2.92 10.04 26.73
N ILE A 126 2.97 8.80 27.22
CA ILE A 126 4.03 8.30 28.09
C ILE A 126 5.35 8.25 27.32
N GLY A 127 6.19 9.29 27.43
CA GLY A 127 7.56 9.30 26.89
C GLY A 127 7.96 10.56 26.12
N LEU A 128 6.98 11.36 25.70
CA LEU A 128 7.20 12.68 25.12
C LEU A 128 6.68 13.77 26.06
N GLU A 129 7.24 14.95 25.94
CA GLU A 129 6.70 16.17 26.53
C GLU A 129 6.88 17.38 25.63
N LEU A 130 6.02 18.36 25.82
CA LEU A 130 6.12 19.67 25.19
C LEU A 130 6.84 20.60 26.17
N ILE A 131 7.93 21.22 25.73
CA ILE A 131 8.80 22.01 26.60
C ILE A 131 8.64 23.53 26.42
N ASP A 132 7.81 23.95 25.48
CA ASP A 132 7.49 25.36 25.25
C ASP A 132 5.98 25.64 25.33
N ASP A 133 5.64 26.90 25.62
CA ASP A 133 4.26 27.38 25.77
C ASP A 133 3.48 27.37 24.44
N GLN A 134 4.18 27.33 23.31
CA GLN A 134 3.59 27.33 21.96
C GLN A 134 3.26 25.91 21.47
N CYS A 135 3.61 24.88 22.24
CA CYS A 135 3.46 23.48 21.88
C CYS A 135 4.17 23.13 20.56
N LEU A 136 5.37 23.66 20.31
CA LEU A 136 6.12 23.41 19.06
C LEU A 136 7.32 22.48 19.23
N THR A 137 7.88 22.41 20.43
CA THR A 137 9.08 21.65 20.75
C THR A 137 8.71 20.40 21.52
N VAL A 138 9.14 19.27 20.98
CA VAL A 138 8.90 17.93 21.54
C VAL A 138 10.22 17.40 22.07
N HIS A 139 10.22 16.99 23.33
CA HIS A 139 11.34 16.38 24.01
C HIS A 139 11.01 14.94 24.40
N TYR A 140 11.94 14.02 24.18
CA TYR A 140 11.81 12.64 24.63
C TYR A 140 12.43 12.47 26.04
N LYS A 141 11.58 12.18 27.01
CA LYS A 141 11.94 12.20 28.44
C LYS A 141 12.19 10.83 29.08
N LYS A 142 11.97 9.73 28.36
CA LYS A 142 12.12 8.38 28.91
C LYS A 142 13.58 7.93 28.89
N ASN A 143 14.04 7.33 29.98
CA ASN A 143 15.40 6.74 30.06
C ASN A 143 15.53 5.38 29.36
N ASN A 144 14.43 4.86 28.78
CA ASN A 144 14.41 3.59 28.07
C ASN A 144 14.18 3.84 26.58
N GLN A 145 14.72 2.96 25.74
CA GLN A 145 14.46 2.98 24.30
C GLN A 145 13.00 2.64 23.99
N GLY A 146 12.39 3.37 23.07
CA GLY A 146 11.03 3.13 22.61
C GLY A 146 10.56 4.23 21.68
N CYS A 147 9.66 3.93 20.75
CA CYS A 147 9.17 4.91 19.78
C CYS A 147 7.84 5.50 20.27
N HIS A 148 7.81 6.81 20.53
CA HIS A 148 6.60 7.52 20.92
C HIS A 148 6.30 8.62 19.91
N SER A 149 5.02 8.81 19.61
CA SER A 149 4.56 9.77 18.60
C SER A 149 3.65 10.82 19.21
N ILE A 150 3.73 12.04 18.67
CA ILE A 150 2.78 13.12 18.94
C ILE A 150 2.28 13.67 17.61
N PHE A 151 1.00 14.02 17.59
CA PHE A 151 0.30 14.52 16.42
C PHE A 151 -0.04 15.99 16.59
N ALA A 152 -0.13 16.71 15.49
CA ALA A 152 -0.61 18.08 15.52
C ALA A 152 -2.09 18.16 15.90
N LYS A 153 -2.51 19.35 16.36
CA LYS A 153 -3.88 19.59 16.81
C LYS A 153 -4.89 19.42 15.68
N HIS A 154 -4.56 19.96 14.51
CA HIS A 154 -5.45 19.98 13.35
C HIS A 154 -4.92 19.08 12.22
N PRO A 155 -5.83 18.36 11.52
CA PRO A 155 -5.46 17.60 10.33
C PRO A 155 -5.23 18.52 9.13
N ILE A 156 -4.62 17.97 8.09
CA ILE A 156 -4.60 18.53 6.76
C ILE A 156 -5.99 18.30 6.14
N LEU A 157 -6.65 19.39 5.76
CA LEU A 157 -7.95 19.32 5.09
C LEU A 157 -7.76 18.90 3.62
N LEU A 158 -7.87 17.60 3.38
CA LEU A 158 -7.83 16.99 2.05
C LEU A 158 -9.26 16.80 1.57
N ASN A 159 -9.76 17.68 0.70
CA ASN A 159 -10.99 17.45 -0.07
C ASN A 159 -10.69 17.60 -1.58
N ASN A 160 -11.65 17.28 -2.44
CA ASN A 160 -11.45 17.31 -3.89
C ASN A 160 -11.24 18.73 -4.46
N ASP A 161 -11.62 19.76 -3.71
CA ASP A 161 -11.47 21.16 -4.08
C ASP A 161 -10.27 21.82 -3.38
N SER A 162 -9.52 21.08 -2.56
CA SER A 162 -8.37 21.58 -1.82
C SER A 162 -7.26 21.96 -2.80
N SER A 163 -7.04 23.27 -2.93
CA SER A 163 -5.92 23.84 -3.65
C SER A 163 -4.88 24.36 -2.67
N GLY A 164 -3.63 24.55 -3.13
CA GLY A 164 -2.53 25.06 -2.32
C GLY A 164 -1.57 23.99 -1.83
N ILE A 165 -0.75 24.37 -0.85
CA ILE A 165 0.33 23.57 -0.29
C ILE A 165 0.18 23.55 1.23
N PHE A 166 0.16 22.37 1.82
CA PHE A 166 0.43 22.20 3.24
C PHE A 166 1.91 21.85 3.40
N TYR A 167 2.62 22.55 4.26
CA TYR A 167 4.05 22.33 4.49
C TYR A 167 4.43 22.75 5.91
N PHE A 168 5.31 21.97 6.53
CA PHE A 168 5.89 22.29 7.83
C PHE A 168 7.36 21.84 7.84
N GLU A 169 8.14 22.45 8.72
CA GLU A 169 9.54 22.09 8.95
C GLU A 169 9.75 21.57 10.36
N ILE A 170 10.72 20.68 10.49
CA ILE A 170 11.27 20.23 11.76
C ILE A 170 12.72 20.70 11.86
N ILE A 171 13.07 21.27 13.00
CA ILE A 171 14.43 21.66 13.37
C ILE A 171 14.93 20.64 14.38
N VAL A 172 16.01 19.93 14.06
CA VAL A 172 16.56 18.90 14.95
C VAL A 172 17.50 19.55 15.97
N LYS A 173 17.06 19.64 17.22
CA LYS A 173 17.83 20.29 18.31
C LYS A 173 18.82 19.32 18.94
N SER A 174 18.38 18.09 19.19
CA SER A 174 19.20 16.97 19.66
C SER A 174 18.63 15.66 19.14
N MET A 175 19.50 14.72 18.82
CA MET A 175 19.09 13.42 18.29
C MET A 175 20.23 12.42 18.47
N GLU A 176 19.94 11.31 19.12
CA GLU A 176 20.90 10.23 19.35
C GLU A 176 20.65 9.03 18.43
N TYR A 177 19.39 8.64 18.25
CA TYR A 177 19.07 7.39 17.55
C TYR A 177 18.04 7.53 16.43
N PHE A 178 16.82 7.92 16.76
CA PHE A 178 15.70 7.73 15.83
C PHE A 178 14.70 8.87 15.90
N ALA A 179 14.51 9.53 14.77
CA ALA A 179 13.47 10.51 14.57
C ALA A 179 12.78 10.26 13.23
N VAL A 180 11.45 10.31 13.23
CA VAL A 180 10.61 10.17 12.04
C VAL A 180 9.49 11.20 12.12
N PHE A 181 9.19 11.87 11.01
CA PHE A 181 8.08 12.82 10.94
C PHE A 181 7.38 12.74 9.58
N GLY A 182 6.16 13.23 9.51
CA GLY A 182 5.38 13.26 8.27
C GLY A 182 3.89 13.34 8.54
N PHE A 183 3.09 12.61 7.75
CA PHE A 183 1.63 12.57 7.87
C PHE A 183 1.11 11.18 8.16
N SER A 184 0.16 11.06 9.08
CA SER A 184 -0.51 9.80 9.38
C SER A 184 -1.94 10.05 9.83
N VAL A 185 -2.81 9.04 9.67
CA VAL A 185 -4.08 9.02 10.40
C VAL A 185 -3.78 8.84 11.89
N LYS A 186 -4.51 9.54 12.76
CA LYS A 186 -4.40 9.29 14.21
C LYS A 186 -4.78 7.83 14.50
N PRO A 187 -3.93 7.03 15.16
CA PRO A 187 -4.25 5.66 15.50
C PRO A 187 -5.45 5.63 16.44
N SER A 188 -6.24 4.55 16.39
CA SER A 188 -7.22 4.34 17.46
C SER A 188 -6.48 4.06 18.77
N PRO A 189 -7.04 4.44 19.94
CA PRO A 189 -6.39 4.28 21.26
C PRO A 189 -5.92 2.86 21.60
N GLN A 190 -6.35 1.87 20.82
CA GLN A 190 -6.06 0.44 21.00
C GLN A 190 -4.68 0.03 20.45
N PHE A 191 -4.00 0.92 19.73
CA PHE A 191 -2.71 0.65 19.07
C PHE A 191 -1.58 1.58 19.56
N GLU A 192 -1.66 2.08 20.80
CA GLU A 192 -0.71 3.05 21.40
C GLU A 192 0.77 2.63 21.36
N ASP A 193 1.07 1.32 21.27
CA ASP A 193 2.43 0.78 21.33
C ASP A 193 2.96 0.18 20.00
N THR A 194 2.23 0.31 18.89
CA THR A 194 2.67 -0.27 17.60
C THR A 194 3.47 0.75 16.80
N PHE A 195 4.62 0.33 16.24
CA PHE A 195 5.44 1.14 15.34
C PHE A 195 4.63 1.76 14.18
N TYR A 196 4.18 3.00 14.35
CA TYR A 196 3.28 3.73 13.42
C TYR A 196 3.85 3.98 12.03
N PHE A 197 5.14 3.74 11.84
CA PHE A 197 5.81 4.01 10.57
C PHE A 197 5.47 2.99 9.47
N LEU A 198 4.71 1.92 9.73
CA LEU A 198 4.55 0.82 8.77
C LEU A 198 3.23 0.82 7.96
N MET A 199 2.12 1.38 8.45
CA MET A 199 0.83 1.33 7.74
C MET A 199 0.06 2.64 7.85
N GLY A 200 -0.40 3.18 6.71
CA GLY A 200 -1.21 4.40 6.66
C GLY A 200 -0.45 5.72 6.90
N SER A 201 0.86 5.66 7.10
CA SER A 201 1.73 6.83 7.28
C SER A 201 2.60 7.12 6.06
N TYR A 202 2.93 8.40 5.91
CA TYR A 202 3.82 8.95 4.91
C TYR A 202 4.89 9.73 5.67
N ALA A 203 6.11 9.21 5.74
CA ALA A 203 7.06 9.63 6.74
C ALA A 203 8.49 9.69 6.22
N TYR A 204 9.32 10.50 6.87
CA TYR A 204 10.73 10.70 6.58
C TYR A 204 11.56 10.47 7.85
N GLY A 205 12.38 9.42 7.84
CA GLY A 205 13.26 9.06 8.93
C GLY A 205 14.68 9.58 8.77
N ASN A 206 15.33 9.85 9.90
CA ASN A 206 16.68 10.42 10.02
C ASN A 206 17.77 9.61 9.29
N TYR A 207 17.62 8.28 9.20
CA TYR A 207 18.52 7.41 8.43
C TYR A 207 18.41 7.55 6.90
N GLY A 208 17.70 8.57 6.40
CA GLY A 208 17.51 8.77 4.97
C GLY A 208 16.59 7.70 4.40
N LYS A 209 15.45 7.50 5.04
CA LYS A 209 14.41 6.58 4.57
C LYS A 209 13.07 7.29 4.53
N PHE A 210 12.43 7.26 3.39
CA PHE A 210 11.01 7.54 3.31
C PHE A 210 10.21 6.26 3.48
N CYS A 211 9.11 6.34 4.23
CA CYS A 211 8.08 5.31 4.23
C CYS A 211 6.80 5.90 3.66
N PHE A 212 6.22 5.23 2.68
CA PHE A 212 4.98 5.64 2.03
C PHE A 212 4.02 4.45 2.01
N ASN A 213 3.13 4.42 2.99
CA ASN A 213 2.12 3.37 3.16
C ASN A 213 2.72 1.95 3.02
N GLY A 214 3.79 1.67 3.75
CA GLY A 214 4.51 0.39 3.75
C GLY A 214 5.62 0.25 2.70
N THR A 215 5.76 1.17 1.76
CA THR A 215 6.88 1.18 0.80
C THR A 215 8.04 2.00 1.33
N ILE A 216 9.24 1.42 1.42
CA ILE A 216 10.45 2.10 1.90
C ILE A 216 11.31 2.53 0.71
N GLN A 217 11.76 3.79 0.72
CA GLN A 217 12.66 4.35 -0.28
C GLN A 217 13.85 5.06 0.38
N SER A 218 15.03 5.00 -0.24
CA SER A 218 16.20 5.77 0.21
C SER A 218 16.03 7.27 -0.06
N ALA A 219 16.54 8.06 0.88
CA ALA A 219 16.51 9.52 0.93
C ALA A 219 17.86 10.05 1.43
N CYS A 220 18.01 11.38 1.46
CA CYS A 220 19.12 12.00 2.17
C CYS A 220 18.95 11.77 3.69
N PRO A 221 19.97 11.40 4.46
CA PRO A 221 19.86 11.38 5.92
C PRO A 221 19.83 12.80 6.50
N TYR A 222 19.35 12.95 7.72
CA TYR A 222 19.37 14.22 8.48
C TYR A 222 19.70 13.98 9.95
N GLY A 223 20.14 15.03 10.64
CA GLY A 223 20.43 14.97 12.06
C GLY A 223 20.53 16.34 12.72
N VAL A 224 21.20 16.40 13.87
CA VAL A 224 21.31 17.60 14.70
C VAL A 224 21.75 18.82 13.89
N GLY A 225 21.04 19.93 14.05
CA GLY A 225 21.28 21.19 13.35
C GLY A 225 20.63 21.29 11.96
N ASP A 226 20.13 20.20 11.40
CA ASP A 226 19.38 20.23 10.15
C ASP A 226 17.96 20.80 10.35
N THR A 227 17.50 21.56 9.36
CA THR A 227 16.08 21.87 9.17
C THR A 227 15.56 21.02 8.03
N VAL A 228 14.55 20.20 8.27
CA VAL A 228 13.97 19.29 7.27
C VAL A 228 12.47 19.56 7.12
N GLY A 229 12.03 19.66 5.87
CA GLY A 229 10.65 20.00 5.53
C GLY A 229 9.88 18.84 4.94
N PHE A 230 8.59 18.80 5.24
CA PHE A 230 7.66 17.81 4.69
C PHE A 230 6.34 18.50 4.36
N GLY A 231 5.89 18.34 3.12
CA GLY A 231 4.67 18.97 2.64
C GLY A 231 3.97 18.15 1.57
N VAL A 232 2.81 18.64 1.17
CA VAL A 232 2.00 18.07 0.10
C VAL A 232 1.35 19.21 -0.69
N ASN A 233 1.47 19.13 -2.01
CA ASN A 233 0.64 19.93 -2.90
C ASN A 233 -0.75 19.30 -2.95
N LEU A 234 -1.75 20.00 -2.42
CA LEU A 234 -3.09 19.46 -2.20
C LEU A 234 -3.82 19.17 -3.52
N ALA A 235 -3.52 19.93 -4.59
CA ALA A 235 -4.14 19.73 -5.89
C ALA A 235 -3.54 18.52 -6.65
N THR A 236 -2.22 18.39 -6.65
CA THR A 236 -1.53 17.32 -7.38
C THR A 236 -1.33 16.04 -6.56
N ARG A 237 -1.57 16.12 -5.24
CA ARG A 237 -1.32 15.07 -4.24
C ARG A 237 0.13 14.58 -4.27
N ARG A 238 1.07 15.48 -4.55
CA ARG A 238 2.51 15.22 -4.59
C ARG A 238 3.17 15.73 -3.33
N PHE A 239 4.05 14.92 -2.75
CA PHE A 239 4.82 15.32 -1.60
C PHE A 239 5.97 16.26 -1.97
N ILE A 240 6.29 17.12 -1.01
CA ILE A 240 7.36 18.11 -1.06
C ILE A 240 8.29 17.78 0.11
N PHE A 241 9.59 17.67 -0.17
CA PHE A 241 10.59 17.42 0.86
C PHE A 241 11.70 18.43 0.72
N SER A 242 12.18 18.95 1.83
CA SER A 242 13.32 19.86 1.82
C SER A 242 14.33 19.48 2.89
N LYS A 243 15.57 19.90 2.67
CA LYS A 243 16.62 19.88 3.68
C LYS A 243 17.41 21.17 3.60
N ASN A 244 17.53 21.87 4.71
CA ASN A 244 18.28 23.10 4.86
C ASN A 244 17.95 24.16 3.80
N GLY A 245 16.66 24.29 3.47
CA GLY A 245 16.18 25.25 2.47
C GLY A 245 16.28 24.79 1.02
N ASN A 246 16.74 23.56 0.76
CA ASN A 246 16.85 23.00 -0.60
C ASN A 246 15.80 21.91 -0.83
N LEU A 247 15.15 21.93 -1.99
CA LEU A 247 14.22 20.90 -2.41
C LEU A 247 14.96 19.57 -2.63
N LEU A 248 14.47 18.48 -2.05
CA LEU A 248 15.00 17.14 -2.31
C LEU A 248 14.36 16.59 -3.59
N SER A 249 15.18 16.39 -4.62
CA SER A 249 14.75 15.71 -5.84
C SER A 249 14.63 14.21 -5.58
N LEU A 250 13.43 13.67 -5.74
CA LEU A 250 13.17 12.23 -5.68
C LEU A 250 12.73 11.74 -7.05
N PRO A 251 13.66 11.26 -7.89
CA PRO A 251 13.37 10.80 -9.26
C PRO A 251 12.27 9.73 -9.31
N SER A 252 12.21 8.89 -8.27
CA SER A 252 11.27 7.77 -8.16
C SER A 252 9.87 8.17 -7.67
N PHE A 253 9.68 9.42 -7.25
CA PHE A 253 8.44 9.89 -6.64
C PHE A 253 7.67 10.86 -7.56
N ARG A 254 7.52 10.44 -8.82
CA ARG A 254 6.72 11.15 -9.83
C ARG A 254 5.24 10.80 -9.80
N HIS A 255 4.85 9.80 -9.02
CA HIS A 255 3.47 9.34 -8.94
C HIS A 255 2.68 10.14 -7.90
N SER A 256 1.46 10.52 -8.27
CA SER A 256 0.47 11.11 -7.35
C SER A 256 0.03 10.05 -6.35
N PHE A 257 -0.03 10.39 -5.06
CA PHE A 257 -0.52 9.44 -4.05
C PHE A 257 -2.03 9.55 -3.96
N SER A 258 -2.70 8.40 -4.09
CA SER A 258 -4.14 8.31 -3.89
C SER A 258 -4.42 8.20 -2.39
N PHE A 259 -4.59 9.35 -1.72
CA PHE A 259 -5.26 9.39 -0.43
C PHE A 259 -6.77 9.26 -0.67
N ALA A 260 -7.49 8.60 0.24
CA ALA A 260 -8.94 8.67 0.19
C ALA A 260 -9.39 10.12 0.47
N ALA A 261 -10.39 10.62 -0.26
CA ALA A 261 -10.81 12.03 -0.20
C ALA A 261 -11.43 12.45 1.16
N ASP A 262 -11.62 11.50 2.06
CA ASP A 262 -12.17 11.62 3.41
C ASP A 262 -11.14 11.29 4.51
N GLN A 263 -9.88 10.99 4.14
CA GLN A 263 -8.85 10.61 5.10
C GLN A 263 -8.26 11.84 5.80
N LEU A 264 -8.46 11.94 7.11
CA LEU A 264 -7.85 12.97 7.95
C LEU A 264 -6.39 12.62 8.26
N LEU A 265 -5.47 13.23 7.54
CA LEU A 265 -4.03 13.11 7.80
C LEU A 265 -3.56 14.21 8.74
N PHE A 266 -2.84 13.83 9.79
CA PHE A 266 -2.26 14.76 10.75
C PHE A 266 -0.74 14.79 10.60
N PRO A 267 -0.10 15.98 10.66
CA PRO A 267 1.32 16.06 10.94
C PRO A 267 1.65 15.32 12.23
N PHE A 268 2.74 14.57 12.22
CA PHE A 268 3.23 13.87 13.39
C PHE A 268 4.75 13.84 13.41
N VAL A 269 5.28 13.63 14.61
CA VAL A 269 6.68 13.28 14.85
C VAL A 269 6.72 12.07 15.78
N SER A 270 7.74 11.24 15.62
CA SER A 270 8.07 10.13 16.51
C SER A 270 9.54 10.20 16.89
N LEU A 271 9.82 10.10 18.19
CA LEU A 271 11.17 10.11 18.76
C LEU A 271 11.41 8.80 19.52
N GLY A 272 12.69 8.41 19.60
CA GLY A 272 13.09 7.08 20.02
C GLY A 272 13.99 6.99 21.25
N HIS A 273 14.66 8.09 21.60
CA HIS A 273 15.77 8.07 22.55
C HIS A 273 15.73 9.21 23.56
N PHE A 274 16.22 8.95 24.76
CA PHE A 274 16.38 9.97 25.80
C PHE A 274 17.15 11.17 25.28
N GLY A 275 16.61 12.37 25.49
CA GLY A 275 17.24 13.61 25.09
C GLY A 275 17.05 13.97 23.61
N ASP A 276 16.36 13.15 22.80
CA ASP A 276 15.94 13.58 21.46
C ASP A 276 14.99 14.78 21.58
N GLU A 277 15.25 15.83 20.81
CA GLU A 277 14.48 17.07 20.83
C GLU A 277 14.36 17.65 19.42
N ILE A 278 13.13 18.01 19.07
CA ILE A 278 12.82 18.63 17.78
C ILE A 278 11.81 19.77 17.95
N GLU A 279 12.00 20.84 17.20
CA GLU A 279 11.08 21.99 17.14
C GLU A 279 10.35 21.99 15.80
N ALA A 280 9.03 22.12 15.84
CA ALA A 280 8.20 22.25 14.65
C ALA A 280 8.01 23.71 14.27
N ASN A 281 8.04 23.96 12.96
CA ASN A 281 7.67 25.21 12.36
C ASN A 281 6.51 24.94 11.39
N PHE A 282 5.30 25.25 11.83
CA PHE A 282 4.08 25.18 10.99
C PHE A 282 3.88 26.44 10.13
N GLY A 283 4.89 27.32 10.09
CA GLY A 283 4.90 28.55 9.33
C GLY A 283 4.59 29.80 10.16
N PRO A 284 4.56 30.96 9.49
CA PRO A 284 4.73 31.13 8.04
C PRO A 284 6.22 31.17 7.59
N ASN A 285 7.16 31.26 8.52
CA ASN A 285 8.57 31.57 8.21
C ASN A 285 9.41 30.32 8.02
N PHE A 286 9.42 29.77 6.81
CA PHE A 286 10.21 28.56 6.48
C PHE A 286 11.62 28.88 6.00
N LYS A 287 12.56 27.95 6.25
CA LYS A 287 13.89 27.99 5.62
C LYS A 287 13.81 27.66 4.13
N PHE A 288 12.90 26.77 3.73
CA PHE A 288 12.61 26.49 2.33
C PHE A 288 11.71 27.56 1.70
N ASN A 289 12.11 28.07 0.55
CA ASN A 289 11.30 29.03 -0.20
C ASN A 289 10.20 28.31 -1.01
N LEU A 290 8.97 28.31 -0.48
CA LEU A 290 7.80 27.72 -1.14
C LEU A 290 7.45 28.38 -2.49
N ALA A 291 7.91 29.60 -2.77
CA ALA A 291 7.65 30.26 -4.05
C ALA A 291 8.24 29.49 -5.25
N ILE A 292 9.35 28.76 -5.03
CA ILE A 292 10.02 27.94 -6.05
C ILE A 292 9.06 26.89 -6.65
N LEU A 293 8.08 26.41 -5.86
CA LEU A 293 7.12 25.40 -6.32
C LEU A 293 6.06 25.94 -7.27
N LYS A 294 5.86 27.27 -7.33
CA LYS A 294 4.93 27.89 -8.28
C LYS A 294 5.53 28.00 -9.69
N GLU A 295 6.86 28.08 -9.78
CA GLU A 295 7.58 28.24 -11.05
C GLU A 295 7.69 26.93 -11.84
N SER A 296 7.63 25.77 -11.17
CA SER A 296 7.73 24.45 -11.80
C SER A 296 6.43 23.93 -12.44
N ILE A 297 5.35 24.74 -12.45
CA ILE A 297 4.06 24.37 -13.08
C ILE A 297 3.96 24.93 -14.52
N TYR A 298 4.89 25.80 -14.93
CA TYR A 298 4.92 26.44 -16.25
C TYR A 298 6.06 25.98 -17.18
N GLN A 299 6.73 24.86 -16.87
CA GLN A 299 7.70 24.20 -17.75
C GLN A 299 7.30 22.74 -17.96
#